data_AF-A0A822EYJ2-F1
#
_entry.id   AF-A0A822EYJ2-F1
#
_cell.length_a   1.000
_cell.length_b   1.000
_cell.length_c   1.000
_cell.angle_alpha   90.00
_cell.angle_beta   90.00
_cell.angle_gamma   90.00
#
_symmetry.space_group_name_H-M   'P 1'
#
loop_
_entity.id
_entity.type
_entity.pdbx_description
1 polymer ?
#
loop_
_entity_poly.entity_id
_entity_poly.type
_entity_poly.pdbx_seq_one_letter_code
_entity_poly.pdbx_strand_id
1 'polypeptide(L)' 'TEFQTREGRPGPVTNFRGVPFAGNGIFLFWDPPDEPNGFIIGYQIDYRTIESIVAQPGLDQPSIIIQDPNQRSYLVGGLK' A
#
# COMPACT_ATOMS: atom_id res chain seq x y z
N THR A 1 -14.16 -2.40 35.01
CA THR A 1 -14.11 -1.21 34.15
C THR A 1 -13.02 -1.42 33.15
N GLU A 2 -13.34 -1.43 31.87
CA GLU A 2 -12.36 -1.56 30.79
C GLU A 2 -11.92 -0.16 30.37
N PHE A 3 -10.61 0.04 30.18
CA PHE A 3 -10.04 1.29 29.68
C PHE A 3 -9.58 1.06 28.24
N GLN A 4 -10.21 1.73 27.28
CA GLN A 4 -9.81 1.69 25.88
C GLN A 4 -8.97 2.93 25.56
N THR A 5 -7.76 2.72 25.03
CA THR A 5 -6.92 3.82 24.55
C THR A 5 -7.40 4.31 23.19
N ARG A 6 -7.07 5.55 22.82
CA ARG A 6 -7.36 6.06 21.47
C ARG A 6 -6.60 5.24 20.43
N GLU A 7 -7.22 5.07 19.27
CA GLU A 7 -6.54 4.51 18.10
C GLU A 7 -5.33 5.38 17.71
N GLY A 8 -4.27 4.71 17.27
CA GLY A 8 -3.01 5.30 16.84
C GLY A 8 -2.73 4.99 15.37
N ARG A 9 -1.56 5.42 14.91
CA ARG A 9 -1.11 5.15 13.55
C ARG A 9 -0.79 3.65 13.40
N PRO A 10 -1.33 2.95 12.37
CA PRO A 10 -0.90 1.59 12.09
C PRO A 10 0.60 1.50 11.76
N GLY A 11 1.21 0.38 12.12
CA GLY A 11 2.56 0.01 11.68
C GLY A 11 2.64 -0.26 10.17
N PRO A 12 3.84 -0.57 9.65
CA PRO A 12 4.00 -0.96 8.25
C PRO A 12 3.30 -2.30 7.96
N VAL A 13 2.86 -2.49 6.71
CA VAL A 13 2.43 -3.81 6.24
C VAL A 13 3.56 -4.81 6.31
N THR A 14 3.23 -6.08 6.52
CA THR A 14 4.20 -7.18 6.58
C THR A 14 4.17 -7.99 5.29
N ASN A 15 5.21 -8.80 5.05
CA ASN A 15 5.32 -9.69 3.88
C ASN A 15 5.05 -9.04 2.51
N PHE A 16 5.37 -7.74 2.39
CA PHE A 16 5.17 -6.98 1.17
C PHE A 16 6.07 -7.50 0.05
N ARG A 17 5.47 -7.90 -1.06
CA ARG A 17 6.19 -8.38 -2.25
C ARG A 17 5.47 -8.01 -3.53
N GLY A 18 6.24 -7.75 -4.57
CA GLY A 18 5.74 -7.56 -5.94
C GLY A 18 6.29 -8.65 -6.85
N VAL A 19 5.42 -9.23 -7.69
CA VAL A 19 5.82 -10.15 -8.76
C VAL A 19 5.45 -9.55 -10.11
N PRO A 20 6.35 -9.59 -11.11
CA PRO A 20 6.01 -9.21 -12.47
C PRO A 20 4.79 -10.02 -12.95
N PHE A 21 3.84 -9.34 -13.57
CA PHE A 21 2.63 -9.95 -14.11
C PHE A 21 2.38 -9.44 -15.52
N ALA A 22 1.88 -10.32 -16.39
CA ALA A 22 1.70 -10.17 -17.83
C ALA A 22 1.74 -8.73 -18.39
N GLY A 23 2.56 -8.51 -19.42
CA GLY A 23 2.78 -7.17 -19.99
C GLY A 23 3.63 -6.31 -19.07
N ASN A 24 3.17 -5.08 -18.79
CA ASN A 24 3.81 -4.10 -17.92
C ASN A 24 3.08 -4.00 -16.57
N GLY A 25 2.72 -5.14 -15.98
CA GLY A 25 2.04 -5.21 -14.69
C GLY A 25 2.94 -5.71 -13.56
N ILE A 26 2.61 -5.31 -12.34
CA ILE A 26 3.17 -5.90 -11.10
C ILE A 26 1.99 -6.29 -10.21
N PHE A 27 1.99 -7.54 -9.76
CA PHE A 27 1.04 -8.02 -8.76
C PHE A 27 1.67 -7.87 -7.37
N LEU A 28 1.07 -7.02 -6.55
CA LEU A 28 1.49 -6.76 -5.18
C LEU A 28 0.74 -7.68 -4.21
N PHE A 29 1.44 -8.11 -3.16
CA PHE A 29 0.91 -8.89 -2.04
C PHE A 29 1.42 -8.31 -0.72
N TRP A 30 0.61 -8.33 0.32
CA TRP A 30 0.96 -7.86 1.65
C TRP A 30 0.06 -8.50 2.72
N ASP A 31 0.56 -8.50 3.95
CA ASP A 31 -0.20 -8.85 5.15
C ASP A 31 -0.46 -7.61 6.02
N PRO A 32 -1.45 -7.65 6.93
CA PRO A 32 -1.72 -6.54 7.85
C PRO A 32 -0.51 -6.21 8.73
N PRO A 33 -0.43 -4.96 9.24
CA PRO A 33 0.57 -4.62 10.25
C PRO A 33 0.41 -5.45 11.52
N ASP A 34 1.54 -5.87 12.12
CA ASP A 34 1.55 -6.53 13.43
C ASP A 34 1.04 -5.60 14.54
N GLU A 35 1.25 -4.28 14.35
CA GLU A 35 0.82 -3.22 15.24
C GLU A 35 -0.25 -2.36 14.54
N PRO A 36 -1.51 -2.81 14.46
CA PRO A 36 -2.56 -2.05 13.77
C PRO A 36 -2.94 -0.77 14.53
N ASN A 37 -2.68 -0.72 15.85
CA ASN A 37 -3.01 0.40 16.73
C ASN A 37 -4.47 0.87 16.61
N GLY A 38 -5.40 -0.05 16.37
CA GLY A 38 -6.80 0.21 16.05
C GLY A 38 -7.31 -0.80 15.04
N PHE A 39 -8.33 -0.43 14.27
CA PHE A 39 -8.82 -1.24 13.16
C PHE A 39 -8.24 -0.75 11.83
N ILE A 40 -7.76 -1.70 11.01
CA ILE A 40 -7.40 -1.38 9.62
C ILE A 40 -8.68 -1.06 8.86
N ILE A 41 -8.68 0.06 8.12
CA ILE A 41 -9.82 0.54 7.33
C ILE A 41 -9.57 0.49 5.82
N GLY A 42 -8.36 0.12 5.40
CA GLY A 42 -7.96 0.12 4.00
C GLY A 42 -6.46 0.21 3.82
N TYR A 43 -6.04 0.29 2.56
CA TYR A 43 -4.66 0.39 2.13
C TYR A 43 -4.49 1.48 1.07
N GLN A 44 -3.34 2.15 1.09
CA GLN A 44 -2.93 3.09 0.04
C GLN A 44 -1.67 2.56 -0.63
N ILE A 45 -1.65 2.53 -1.96
CA ILE A 45 -0.49 2.11 -2.74
C ILE A 45 -0.02 3.29 -3.58
N ASP A 46 1.20 3.75 -3.30
CA ASP A 46 1.87 4.81 -4.05
C ASP A 46 3.00 4.21 -4.88
N TYR A 47 3.02 4.47 -6.19
CA TYR A 47 4.04 3.92 -7.09
C TYR A 47 4.52 4.95 -8.12
N ARG A 48 5.76 4.81 -8.59
CA ARG A 48 6.40 5.73 -9.54
C ARG A 48 7.58 5.05 -10.24
N THR A 49 7.92 5.52 -11.44
CA THR A 49 9.10 5.02 -12.16
C THR A 49 10.35 5.73 -11.64
N ILE A 50 11.51 5.06 -11.67
CA ILE A 50 12.76 5.69 -11.20
C ILE A 50 13.08 6.94 -12.02
N GLU A 51 12.80 6.90 -13.32
CA GLU A 51 12.96 8.05 -14.21
C GLU A 51 12.10 9.24 -13.76
N SER A 52 10.85 9.03 -13.36
CA SER A 52 9.98 10.13 -12.89
C SER A 52 10.48 10.73 -11.59
N ILE A 53 11.07 9.94 -10.69
CA ILE A 53 11.69 10.42 -9.44
C ILE A 53 12.82 11.40 -9.76
N VAL A 54 13.66 11.05 -10.73
CA VAL A 54 14.84 11.82 -11.09
C VAL A 54 14.46 13.06 -11.90
N ALA A 55 13.54 12.91 -12.85
CA ALA A 55 13.14 14.00 -13.73
C ALA A 55 12.34 15.09 -12.99
N GLN A 56 11.45 14.70 -12.09
CA GLN A 56 10.54 15.63 -11.41
C GLN A 56 10.35 15.25 -9.94
N PRO A 57 11.29 15.65 -9.06
CA PRO A 57 11.16 15.45 -7.63
C PRO A 57 9.94 16.19 -7.09
N GLY A 58 9.04 15.47 -6.40
CA GLY A 58 7.94 16.07 -5.64
C GLY A 58 6.61 16.25 -6.37
N LEU A 59 6.45 15.72 -7.58
CA LEU A 59 5.15 15.70 -8.27
C LEU A 59 4.20 14.65 -7.68
N ASP A 60 2.89 14.94 -7.74
CA ASP A 60 1.83 14.07 -7.22
C ASP A 60 1.96 12.65 -7.76
N GLN A 61 2.10 11.72 -6.83
CA GLN A 61 2.27 10.30 -7.11
C GLN A 61 0.90 9.65 -7.29
N PRO A 62 0.70 8.75 -8.28
CA PRO A 62 -0.55 8.02 -8.38
C PRO A 62 -0.73 7.16 -7.12
N SER A 63 -1.77 7.48 -6.35
CA SER A 63 -2.23 6.73 -5.19
C SER A 63 -3.43 5.88 -5.56
N ILE A 64 -3.36 4.58 -5.25
CA ILE A 64 -4.51 3.69 -5.31
C ILE A 64 -5.04 3.55 -3.88
N ILE A 65 -6.32 3.90 -3.69
CA ILE A 65 -6.99 3.76 -2.40
C ILE A 65 -7.86 2.50 -2.42
N ILE A 66 -7.59 1.59 -1.49
CA ILE A 66 -8.32 0.35 -1.30
C ILE A 66 -9.09 0.47 0.02
N GLN A 67 -10.41 0.48 -0.04
CA GLN A 67 -11.26 0.62 1.14
C GLN A 67 -11.58 -0.72 1.83
N ASP A 68 -11.24 -1.86 1.21
CA ASP A 68 -11.41 -3.16 1.83
C ASP A 68 -10.22 -3.47 2.75
N PRO A 69 -10.41 -3.51 4.08
CA PRO A 69 -9.33 -3.82 5.03
C PRO A 69 -8.89 -5.29 4.97
N ASN A 70 -9.62 -6.15 4.26
CA ASN A 70 -9.28 -7.55 4.04
C ASN A 70 -8.55 -7.80 2.71
N GLN A 71 -8.38 -6.78 1.87
CA GLN A 71 -7.57 -6.90 0.66
C GLN A 71 -6.10 -7.15 1.02
N ARG A 72 -5.49 -8.17 0.41
CA ARG A 72 -4.08 -8.56 0.64
C ARG A 72 -3.23 -8.50 -0.62
N SER A 73 -3.82 -8.08 -1.73
CA SER A 73 -3.14 -8.07 -3.02
C SER A 73 -3.76 -7.08 -4.00
N TYR A 74 -2.99 -6.55 -4.95
CA TYR A 74 -3.51 -5.67 -5.99
C TYR A 74 -2.64 -5.73 -7.25
N LEU A 75 -3.27 -5.81 -8.42
CA LEU A 75 -2.56 -5.74 -9.71
C LEU A 75 -2.43 -4.28 -10.13
N VAL A 76 -1.20 -3.78 -10.17
CA VAL A 76 -0.89 -2.50 -10.81
C VAL A 76 -0.52 -2.79 -12.26
N GLY A 77 -1.40 -2.42 -13.19
CA GLY A 77 -1.17 -2.57 -14.63
C GLY A 77 -0.75 -1.28 -15.31
N GLY A 78 -0.27 -1.37 -16.55
CA GLY A 78 -0.01 -0.19 -17.38
C GLY A 78 1.20 0.64 -16.96
N LEU A 79 2.18 0.02 -16.27
CA LEU A 79 3.41 0.68 -15.84
C LEU A 79 4.21 1.12 -17.08
N LYS A 80 4.63 2.38 -17.11
CA LYS A 80 5.39 2.95 -18.24
C LYS A 80 6.89 2.85 -18.01
#